data_AF-A0A1H4IBL1-F1
#
_entry.id   AF-A0A1H4IBL1-F1
#
_cell.length_a   1.000
_cell.length_b   1.000
_cell.length_c   1.000
_cell.angle_alpha   90.00
_cell.angle_beta   90.00
_cell.angle_gamma   90.00
#
_symmetry.space_group_name_H-M   'P 1'
#
loop_
_entity.id
_entity.type
_entity.pdbx_description
1 polymer ?
#
loop_
_entity_poly.entity_id
_entity_poly.type
_entity_poly.pdbx_seq_one_letter_code
_entity_poly.pdbx_strand_id
1 'polypeptide(L)'
;MRLPLLADCGLLDEAIEQAQAHHEGDTWYAAWSLSDVLADAGRTEEAVAVLEQHPTSNSSVLAQRLIDLGRIEDAIRVLQNRPNAQPATDPYSNKPPFVDDHVIPHPGGHVIPQVLAPVGSRLASMTMRGWSYRYVGPAELRSLVRPDGEGQGMRSPANFHEWVSARTVEELAEPFTFVIDQAGVLRLAPRRSEHVVCAGGEAVLGAGEISFREESGRWVAGEVSNQSTGYCPDVSSWSAVVEALDRAGIVRPSGFTHEVVFRRCLSCQQLNIVREEDFVCVFCDEALPREWNVDQPGR
;
A
#
# COMPACT_ATOMS: atom_id res chain seq x y z
N MET A 1 12.29 11.93 16.62
CA MET A 1 13.07 11.76 17.87
C MET A 1 13.52 10.29 18.02
N ARG A 2 14.66 10.01 18.67
CA ARG A 2 15.21 8.63 18.83
C ARG A 2 14.62 7.85 20.02
N LEU A 3 13.34 8.03 20.31
CA LEU A 3 12.70 7.53 21.53
C LEU A 3 12.75 5.99 21.69
N PRO A 4 12.51 5.18 20.64
CA PRO A 4 12.56 3.73 20.76
C PRO A 4 13.96 3.21 21.10
N LEU A 5 15.00 3.83 20.53
CA LEU A 5 16.40 3.43 20.77
C LEU A 5 16.84 3.70 22.22
N LEU A 6 16.36 4.77 22.85
CA LEU A 6 16.66 5.08 24.25
C LEU A 6 15.91 4.14 25.19
N ALA A 7 14.65 3.84 24.89
CA ALA A 7 13.83 2.89 25.64
C ALA A 7 14.42 1.47 25.61
N ASP A 8 14.86 0.99 24.44
CA ASP A 8 15.54 -0.31 24.28
C ASP A 8 16.87 -0.39 25.06
N CYS A 9 17.49 0.75 25.34
CA CYS A 9 18.70 0.86 26.16
C CYS A 9 18.41 1.00 27.68
N GLY A 10 17.14 0.91 28.10
CA GLY A 10 16.71 1.07 29.49
C GLY A 10 16.67 2.52 30.00
N LEU A 11 16.78 3.51 29.09
CA LEU A 11 16.79 4.94 29.40
C LEU A 11 15.42 5.57 29.12
N LEU A 12 14.36 4.95 29.63
CA LEU A 12 12.99 5.33 29.34
C LEU A 12 12.64 6.75 29.84
N ASP A 13 13.04 7.10 31.06
CA ASP A 13 12.73 8.42 31.63
C ASP A 13 13.46 9.55 30.87
N GLU A 14 14.70 9.30 30.43
CA GLU A 14 15.44 10.24 29.57
C GLU A 14 14.80 10.36 28.18
N ALA A 15 14.24 9.26 27.64
CA ALA A 15 13.49 9.30 26.39
C ALA A 15 12.23 10.17 26.53
N ILE A 16 11.49 10.02 27.64
CA ILE A 16 10.28 10.81 27.93
C ILE A 16 10.65 12.29 28.09
N GLU A 17 11.70 12.61 28.85
CA GLU A 17 12.16 13.99 29.06
C GLU A 17 12.58 14.64 27.74
N GLN A 18 13.31 13.92 26.88
CA GLN A 18 13.67 14.40 25.54
C GLN A 18 12.46 14.57 24.63
N ALA A 19 11.44 13.69 24.74
CA ALA A 19 10.21 13.80 23.97
C ALA A 19 9.43 15.07 24.34
N GLN A 20 9.30 15.34 25.64
CA GLN A 20 8.56 16.47 26.19
C GLN A 20 9.31 17.80 26.01
N ALA A 21 10.64 17.80 26.09
CA ALA A 21 11.46 18.98 25.89
C ALA A 21 11.67 19.33 24.41
N HIS A 22 11.24 18.47 23.48
CA HIS A 22 11.30 18.75 22.06
C HIS A 22 10.34 19.87 21.67
N HIS A 23 10.72 20.69 20.68
CA HIS A 23 9.88 21.78 20.19
C HIS A 23 8.51 21.34 19.63
N GLU A 24 8.37 20.03 19.37
CA GLU A 24 7.13 19.38 18.92
C GLU A 24 6.52 18.45 19.98
N GLY A 25 6.99 18.50 21.23
CA GLY A 25 6.58 17.58 22.30
C GLY A 25 5.09 17.63 22.65
N ASP A 26 4.41 18.73 22.30
CA ASP A 26 2.97 18.97 22.49
C ASP A 26 2.16 18.77 21.19
N THR A 27 2.69 17.97 20.26
CA THR A 27 1.98 17.60 19.03
C THR A 27 1.31 16.25 19.18
N TRP A 28 0.19 16.04 18.47
CA TRP A 28 -0.52 14.77 18.45
C TRP A 28 0.38 13.59 18.01
N TYR A 29 1.35 13.87 17.12
CA TYR A 29 2.32 12.89 16.63
C TYR A 29 3.40 12.54 17.67
N ALA A 30 3.91 13.53 18.42
CA ALA A 30 4.82 13.27 19.54
C ALA A 30 4.10 12.48 20.65
N ALA A 31 2.83 12.81 20.91
CA ALA A 31 2.00 12.07 21.84
C ALA A 31 1.77 10.60 21.42
N TRP A 32 1.54 10.33 20.13
CA TRP A 32 1.45 8.97 19.62
C TRP A 32 2.78 8.21 19.76
N SER A 33 3.89 8.81 19.30
CA SER A 33 5.21 8.18 19.38
C SER A 33 5.65 7.89 20.81
N LEU A 34 5.33 8.79 21.74
CA LEU A 34 5.59 8.62 23.17
C LEU A 34 4.68 7.56 23.78
N SER A 35 3.43 7.44 23.34
CA SER A 35 2.51 6.41 23.79
C SER A 35 3.00 5.00 23.44
N ASP A 36 3.57 4.77 22.27
CA ASP A 36 4.05 3.45 21.89
C ASP A 36 5.23 3.03 22.77
N VAL A 37 6.18 3.95 22.99
CA VAL A 37 7.32 3.74 23.89
C VAL A 37 6.89 3.49 25.34
N LEU A 38 5.87 4.22 25.83
CA LEU A 38 5.32 4.02 27.17
C LEU A 38 4.60 2.67 27.29
N ALA A 39 3.82 2.28 26.28
CA ALA A 39 3.10 1.01 26.28
C ALA A 39 4.04 -0.20 26.22
N ASP A 40 5.08 -0.15 25.38
CA ASP A 40 6.10 -1.20 25.26
C ASP A 40 6.89 -1.38 26.56
N ALA A 41 7.03 -0.30 27.34
CA ALA A 41 7.62 -0.33 28.67
C ALA A 41 6.65 -0.71 29.81
N GLY A 42 5.39 -1.03 29.50
CA GLY A 42 4.36 -1.40 30.48
C GLY A 42 3.75 -0.22 31.27
N ARG A 43 3.97 1.03 30.84
CA ARG A 43 3.40 2.26 31.42
C ARG A 43 2.16 2.71 30.65
N THR A 44 1.21 1.79 30.44
CA THR A 44 0.07 1.99 29.54
C THR A 44 -0.90 3.09 30.01
N GLU A 45 -1.05 3.32 31.32
CA GLU A 45 -1.83 4.43 31.87
C GLU A 45 -1.24 5.80 31.49
N GLU A 46 0.07 5.92 31.47
CA GLU A 46 0.75 7.16 31.05
C GLU A 46 0.67 7.34 29.53
N ALA A 47 0.72 6.25 28.78
CA ALA A 47 0.46 6.24 27.34
C ALA A 47 -0.94 6.81 27.03
N VAL A 48 -1.96 6.41 27.79
CA VAL A 48 -3.32 6.97 27.69
C VAL A 48 -3.34 8.47 27.99
N ALA A 49 -2.72 8.91 29.10
CA ALA A 49 -2.71 10.32 29.50
C ALA A 49 -2.05 11.22 28.44
N VAL A 50 -1.01 10.73 27.76
CA VAL A 50 -0.35 11.44 26.67
C VAL A 50 -1.28 11.54 25.44
N LEU A 51 -1.98 10.46 25.07
CA LEU A 51 -2.90 10.47 23.92
C LEU A 51 -4.16 11.33 24.17
N GLU A 52 -4.62 11.44 25.42
CA GLU A 52 -5.76 12.28 25.83
C GLU A 52 -5.52 13.78 25.61
N GLN A 53 -4.27 14.23 25.45
CA GLN A 53 -3.94 15.61 25.08
C GLN A 53 -4.40 15.95 23.65
N HIS A 54 -4.53 14.93 22.79
CA HIS A 54 -4.96 15.08 21.40
C HIS A 54 -6.01 14.03 20.99
N PRO A 55 -7.19 14.04 21.63
CA PRO A 55 -8.14 12.91 21.60
C PRO A 55 -8.79 12.71 20.22
N THR A 56 -8.85 13.75 19.38
CA THR A 56 -9.41 13.64 18.03
C THR A 56 -8.46 12.93 17.07
N SER A 57 -7.19 13.32 17.06
CA SER A 57 -6.16 12.76 16.16
C SER A 57 -5.72 11.37 16.61
N ASN A 58 -5.69 11.12 17.93
CA ASN A 58 -5.19 9.89 18.51
C ASN A 58 -6.30 8.92 18.94
N SER A 59 -7.56 9.15 18.54
CA SER A 59 -8.72 8.37 18.99
C SER A 59 -8.57 6.84 18.80
N SER A 60 -8.02 6.40 17.67
CA SER A 60 -7.80 4.98 17.39
C SER A 60 -6.75 4.35 18.31
N VAL A 61 -5.61 5.03 18.49
CA VAL A 61 -4.51 4.55 19.34
C VAL A 61 -4.91 4.62 20.81
N LEU A 62 -5.62 5.68 21.22
CA LEU A 62 -6.17 5.84 22.56
C LEU A 62 -7.16 4.72 22.89
N ALA A 63 -8.05 4.37 21.97
CA ALA A 63 -8.97 3.26 22.13
C ALA A 63 -8.22 1.92 22.28
N GLN A 64 -7.14 1.71 21.52
CA GLN A 64 -6.30 0.51 21.66
C GLN A 64 -5.66 0.44 23.06
N ARG A 65 -5.04 1.52 23.55
CA ARG A 65 -4.44 1.55 24.90
C ARG A 65 -5.46 1.37 26.02
N LEU A 66 -6.68 1.89 25.84
CA LEU A 66 -7.79 1.67 26.78
C LEU A 66 -8.24 0.20 26.79
N ILE A 67 -8.26 -0.49 25.64
CA ILE A 67 -8.54 -1.92 25.56
C ILE A 67 -7.44 -2.73 26.26
N ASP A 68 -6.17 -2.36 26.06
CA ASP A 68 -5.02 -3.01 26.70
C ASP A 68 -5.11 -2.94 28.24
N LEU A 69 -5.72 -1.87 28.78
CA LEU A 69 -6.04 -1.69 30.21
C LEU A 69 -7.35 -2.35 30.67
N GLY A 70 -8.10 -2.99 29.77
CA GLY A 70 -9.42 -3.57 30.05
C GLY A 70 -10.56 -2.54 30.17
N ARG A 71 -10.34 -1.28 29.81
CA ARG A 71 -11.32 -0.17 29.85
C ARG A 71 -12.13 -0.10 28.56
N ILE A 72 -12.81 -1.20 28.23
CA ILE A 72 -13.50 -1.40 26.95
C ILE A 72 -14.61 -0.36 26.73
N GLU A 73 -15.39 -0.01 27.76
CA GLU A 73 -16.45 0.99 27.62
C GLU A 73 -15.94 2.41 27.36
N ASP A 74 -14.71 2.72 27.81
CA ASP A 74 -14.07 4.01 27.55
C ASP A 74 -13.54 4.04 26.11
N ALA A 75 -12.95 2.94 25.63
CA ALA A 75 -12.49 2.80 24.25
C ALA A 75 -13.63 2.99 23.24
N ILE A 76 -14.79 2.39 23.50
CA ILE A 76 -15.99 2.55 22.66
C ILE A 76 -16.43 4.02 22.61
N ARG A 77 -16.45 4.71 23.75
CA ARG A 77 -16.81 6.13 23.81
C ARG A 77 -15.85 7.00 23.01
N VAL A 78 -14.55 6.75 23.08
CA VAL A 78 -13.54 7.47 22.30
C VAL A 78 -13.78 7.31 20.79
N LEU A 79 -14.06 6.09 20.33
CA LEU A 79 -14.31 5.82 18.90
C LEU A 79 -15.64 6.40 18.40
N GLN A 80 -16.68 6.40 19.25
CA GLN A 80 -17.99 6.96 18.91
C GLN A 80 -18.00 8.48 18.82
N ASN A 81 -17.10 9.16 19.53
CA ASN A 81 -17.05 10.63 19.59
C ASN A 81 -16.17 11.26 18.50
N ARG A 82 -15.83 10.50 17.44
CA ARG A 82 -15.09 11.01 16.28
C ARG A 82 -15.92 12.08 15.57
N PRO A 83 -15.42 13.32 15.38
CA PRO A 83 -16.11 14.29 14.54
C PRO A 83 -16.23 13.68 13.13
N ASN A 84 -17.46 13.69 12.60
CA ASN A 84 -17.75 13.20 11.26
C ASN A 84 -16.84 13.94 10.26
N ALA A 85 -15.87 13.24 9.66
CA ALA A 85 -15.12 13.81 8.55
C ALA A 85 -16.13 14.07 7.44
N GLN A 86 -16.36 15.34 7.09
CA GLN A 86 -17.18 15.65 5.93
C GLN A 86 -16.58 14.92 4.72
N PRO A 87 -17.39 14.19 3.93
CA PRO A 87 -16.87 13.57 2.72
C PRO A 87 -16.25 14.68 1.87
N ALA A 88 -14.98 14.51 1.53
CA ALA A 88 -14.30 15.39 0.60
C ALA A 88 -15.16 15.48 -0.66
N THR A 89 -15.58 16.70 -1.01
CA THR A 89 -16.24 16.94 -2.29
C THR A 89 -15.21 16.67 -3.38
N ASP A 90 -15.28 15.49 -3.99
CA ASP A 90 -14.49 15.10 -5.14
C ASP A 90 -14.79 16.04 -6.33
N PRO A 91 -13.82 16.84 -6.81
CA PRO A 91 -14.00 17.72 -7.97
C PRO A 91 -14.08 16.94 -9.31
N TYR A 92 -13.85 15.63 -9.29
CA TYR A 92 -13.76 14.78 -10.48
C TYR A 92 -14.75 13.61 -10.46
N SER A 93 -15.92 13.80 -9.86
CA SER A 93 -17.07 12.90 -10.07
C SER A 93 -17.63 13.07 -11.48
N ASN A 94 -16.91 12.54 -12.47
CA ASN A 94 -17.46 12.28 -13.80
C ASN A 94 -18.35 11.04 -13.71
N LYS A 95 -19.58 11.23 -13.21
CA LYS A 95 -20.67 10.32 -13.57
C LYS A 95 -20.93 10.46 -15.07
N PRO A 96 -20.85 9.39 -15.87
CA PRO A 96 -21.36 9.44 -17.24
C PRO A 96 -22.87 9.74 -17.20
N PRO A 97 -23.40 10.57 -18.10
CA PRO A 97 -24.85 10.76 -18.21
C PRO A 97 -25.46 9.50 -18.85
N PHE A 98 -26.79 9.40 -18.80
CA PHE A 98 -27.65 8.28 -19.23
C PHE A 98 -27.84 7.25 -18.09
N VAL A 99 -29.02 7.17 -17.45
CA VAL A 99 -30.35 7.06 -18.08
C VAL A 99 -31.42 7.86 -17.34
N ASP A 100 -32.20 8.63 -18.11
CA ASP A 100 -33.41 9.36 -17.74
C ASP A 100 -34.56 8.43 -17.35
N ASP A 101 -35.38 8.86 -16.39
CA ASP A 101 -36.71 8.31 -16.12
C ASP A 101 -37.74 9.44 -16.13
N HIS A 102 -37.97 10.02 -17.32
CA HIS A 102 -39.10 10.93 -17.56
C HIS A 102 -39.94 10.46 -18.75
N VAL A 103 -41.10 9.92 -18.38
CA VAL A 103 -42.24 9.59 -19.24
C VAL A 103 -42.79 10.87 -19.88
N ILE A 104 -42.82 10.95 -21.22
CA ILE A 104 -43.68 11.88 -21.99
C ILE A 104 -44.23 11.14 -23.23
N PRO A 105 -45.53 11.29 -23.57
CA PRO A 105 -46.27 10.36 -24.43
C PRO A 105 -46.15 10.62 -25.94
N HIS A 106 -46.40 9.56 -26.74
CA HIS A 106 -46.57 9.58 -28.19
C HIS A 106 -47.73 10.48 -28.66
N PRO A 107 -47.65 11.02 -29.90
CA PRO A 107 -48.47 10.42 -30.96
C PRO A 107 -47.84 10.44 -32.37
N GLY A 108 -48.36 9.57 -33.25
CA GLY A 108 -48.36 9.78 -34.71
C GLY A 108 -47.21 9.15 -35.49
N GLY A 109 -47.53 8.19 -36.37
CA GLY A 109 -46.56 7.31 -37.01
C GLY A 109 -46.12 7.67 -38.43
N HIS A 110 -45.15 6.91 -38.92
CA HIS A 110 -45.06 6.41 -40.29
C HIS A 110 -43.95 5.35 -40.39
N VAL A 111 -44.24 4.30 -41.15
CA VAL A 111 -43.37 3.14 -41.38
C VAL A 111 -42.52 3.39 -42.62
N ILE A 112 -41.20 3.20 -42.53
CA ILE A 112 -40.34 2.92 -43.69
C ILE A 112 -39.21 1.96 -43.26
N PRO A 113 -39.01 0.78 -43.90
CA PRO A 113 -37.98 -0.20 -43.51
C PRO A 113 -36.86 -0.31 -44.55
N GLN A 114 -35.57 -0.31 -44.16
CA GLN A 114 -34.40 -0.94 -44.85
C GLN A 114 -33.24 -1.11 -43.83
N VAL A 115 -32.85 -2.31 -43.38
CA VAL A 115 -31.93 -3.34 -43.96
C VAL A 115 -30.42 -3.03 -43.81
N LEU A 116 -29.78 -3.87 -42.96
CA LEU A 116 -28.37 -4.34 -42.86
C LEU A 116 -27.16 -3.37 -42.82
N ALA A 117 -26.42 -3.37 -41.71
CA ALA A 117 -25.17 -4.15 -41.51
C ALA A 117 -24.48 -3.79 -40.15
N PRO A 118 -23.85 -4.74 -39.42
CA PRO A 118 -23.13 -4.44 -38.19
C PRO A 118 -21.70 -3.98 -38.52
N VAL A 119 -21.35 -2.76 -38.13
CA VAL A 119 -19.95 -2.32 -38.07
C VAL A 119 -19.33 -2.96 -36.84
N GLY A 120 -18.45 -3.92 -37.06
CA GLY A 120 -17.60 -4.48 -36.00
C GLY A 120 -16.75 -3.37 -35.40
N SER A 121 -17.05 -3.02 -34.15
CA SER A 121 -16.18 -2.15 -33.35
C SER A 121 -14.94 -2.94 -32.98
N ARG A 122 -13.87 -2.76 -33.78
CA ARG A 122 -12.50 -2.89 -33.28
C ARG A 122 -12.35 -1.90 -32.13
N LEU A 123 -12.56 -2.35 -30.90
CA LEU A 123 -11.95 -1.69 -29.76
C LEU A 123 -10.44 -1.87 -29.92
N ALA A 124 -9.81 -0.79 -30.35
CA ALA A 124 -8.38 -0.65 -30.25
C ALA A 124 -8.01 -0.87 -28.78
N SER A 125 -7.26 -1.95 -28.53
CA SER A 125 -6.51 -2.11 -27.30
C SER A 125 -5.59 -0.90 -27.17
N MET A 126 -6.02 0.10 -26.39
CA MET A 126 -5.12 1.10 -25.85
C MET A 126 -4.30 0.37 -24.80
N THR A 127 -3.19 -0.20 -25.23
CA THR A 127 -2.10 -0.56 -24.33
C THR A 127 -1.68 0.73 -23.62
N MET A 128 -2.18 0.94 -22.40
CA MET A 128 -1.55 1.87 -21.49
C MET A 128 -0.10 1.40 -21.40
N ARG A 129 0.83 2.17 -21.96
CA ARG A 129 2.25 1.98 -21.65
C ARG A 129 2.34 2.29 -20.16
N GLY A 130 2.21 1.26 -19.34
CA GLY A 130 2.19 1.37 -17.90
C GLY A 130 3.47 2.05 -17.44
N TRP A 131 3.33 2.87 -16.40
CA TRP A 131 4.48 3.39 -15.68
C TRP A 131 5.42 2.23 -15.30
N SER A 132 6.71 2.39 -15.56
CA SER A 132 7.72 1.45 -15.08
C SER A 132 8.56 2.11 -13.99
N TYR A 133 8.89 1.34 -12.98
CA TYR A 133 9.65 1.74 -11.81
C TYR A 133 11.10 1.29 -11.99
N ARG A 134 12.03 2.25 -12.06
CA ARG A 134 13.47 1.94 -12.06
C ARG A 134 13.92 1.58 -10.65
N TYR A 135 14.95 0.74 -10.56
CA TYR A 135 15.60 0.47 -9.30
C TYR A 135 16.34 1.71 -8.78
N VAL A 136 16.00 2.14 -7.57
CA VAL A 136 16.54 3.31 -6.86
C VAL A 136 17.28 2.94 -5.57
N GLY A 137 17.34 1.65 -5.24
CA GLY A 137 17.99 1.15 -4.03
C GLY A 137 19.53 1.09 -4.13
N PRO A 138 20.19 0.56 -3.08
CA PRO A 138 21.64 0.43 -3.01
C PRO A 138 22.25 -0.34 -4.19
N ALA A 139 23.39 0.12 -4.69
CA ALA A 139 24.08 -0.49 -5.84
C ALA A 139 24.62 -1.90 -5.52
N GLU A 140 24.92 -2.16 -4.26
CA GLU A 140 25.42 -3.44 -3.74
C GLU A 140 24.40 -4.55 -4.00
N LEU A 141 23.11 -4.29 -3.77
CA LEU A 141 22.05 -5.27 -4.01
C LEU A 141 21.83 -5.50 -5.50
N ARG A 142 21.94 -4.44 -6.33
CA ARG A 142 21.93 -4.57 -7.79
C ARG A 142 23.11 -5.42 -8.29
N SER A 143 24.26 -5.34 -7.64
CA SER A 143 25.44 -6.14 -7.99
C SER A 143 25.28 -7.63 -7.70
N LEU A 144 24.21 -8.06 -7.00
CA LEU A 144 23.89 -9.46 -6.76
C LEU A 144 23.17 -10.12 -7.95
N VAL A 145 22.67 -9.36 -8.92
CA VAL A 145 21.98 -9.90 -10.10
C VAL A 145 22.91 -10.82 -10.88
N ARG A 146 22.44 -12.04 -11.17
CA ARG A 146 23.14 -13.04 -11.98
C ARG A 146 22.19 -13.53 -13.08
N PRO A 147 22.72 -13.93 -14.25
CA PRO A 147 21.93 -14.69 -15.22
C PRO A 147 21.26 -15.88 -14.52
N ASP A 148 20.00 -16.15 -14.89
CA ASP A 148 19.18 -17.23 -14.34
C ASP A 148 18.91 -17.17 -12.82
N GLY A 149 19.29 -16.07 -12.15
CA GLY A 149 18.99 -15.81 -10.73
C GLY A 149 17.67 -15.07 -10.49
N GLU A 150 16.90 -14.84 -11.56
CA GLU A 150 15.63 -14.13 -11.54
C GLU A 150 14.54 -14.94 -10.81
N GLY A 151 13.48 -14.24 -10.37
CA GLY A 151 12.30 -14.92 -9.85
C GLY A 151 11.62 -15.78 -10.92
N GLN A 152 11.00 -16.87 -10.48
CA GLN A 152 10.28 -17.79 -11.34
C GLN A 152 9.03 -17.12 -11.92
N GLY A 153 8.88 -17.12 -13.24
CA GLY A 153 7.78 -16.44 -13.94
C GLY A 153 6.49 -17.26 -14.01
N MET A 154 5.40 -16.71 -13.49
CA MET A 154 4.03 -17.25 -13.53
C MET A 154 3.29 -16.70 -14.76
N ARG A 155 3.46 -17.38 -15.91
CA ARG A 155 2.87 -16.93 -17.18
C ARG A 155 1.46 -17.46 -17.45
N SER A 156 1.03 -18.46 -16.68
CA SER A 156 -0.23 -19.16 -16.85
C SER A 156 -0.65 -19.85 -15.56
N PRO A 157 -1.93 -20.28 -15.44
CA PRO A 157 -2.38 -21.10 -14.32
C PRO A 157 -1.63 -22.42 -14.18
N ALA A 158 -1.23 -23.03 -15.30
CA ALA A 158 -0.44 -24.27 -15.28
C ALA A 158 0.95 -24.04 -14.67
N ASN A 159 1.63 -22.94 -15.02
CA ASN A 159 2.93 -22.63 -14.43
C ASN A 159 2.82 -22.34 -12.94
N PHE A 160 1.77 -21.62 -12.51
CA PHE A 160 1.55 -21.38 -11.09
C PHE A 160 1.24 -22.68 -10.34
N HIS A 161 0.42 -23.56 -10.91
CA HIS A 161 0.09 -24.85 -10.29
C HIS A 161 1.32 -25.76 -10.16
N GLU A 162 2.13 -25.88 -11.21
CA GLU A 162 3.40 -26.62 -11.18
C GLU A 162 4.36 -26.03 -10.14
N TRP A 163 4.47 -24.69 -10.13
CA TRP A 163 5.25 -23.98 -9.13
C TRP A 163 4.71 -24.38 -7.76
N VAL A 164 3.51 -23.98 -7.36
CA VAL A 164 2.99 -24.13 -5.98
C VAL A 164 2.99 -25.58 -5.47
N SER A 165 2.78 -26.56 -6.36
CA SER A 165 2.80 -27.99 -5.98
C SER A 165 4.19 -28.50 -5.60
N ALA A 166 5.25 -27.79 -6.00
CA ALA A 166 6.62 -28.12 -5.64
C ALA A 166 7.07 -27.50 -4.30
N ARG A 167 6.18 -26.78 -3.58
CA ARG A 167 6.54 -26.09 -2.32
C ARG A 167 6.14 -26.91 -1.11
N THR A 168 6.91 -26.78 -0.05
CA THR A 168 6.52 -27.32 1.26
C THR A 168 5.48 -26.42 1.93
N VAL A 169 4.82 -26.96 2.96
CA VAL A 169 3.84 -26.20 3.74
C VAL A 169 4.50 -25.02 4.45
N GLU A 170 5.75 -25.19 4.90
CA GLU A 170 6.54 -24.15 5.56
C GLU A 170 6.89 -23.01 4.60
N GLU A 171 7.25 -23.33 3.35
CA GLU A 171 7.52 -22.32 2.32
C GLU A 171 6.25 -21.53 1.97
N LEU A 172 5.10 -22.19 1.90
CA LEU A 172 3.81 -21.54 1.60
C LEU A 172 3.27 -20.71 2.77
N ALA A 173 3.73 -20.97 4.00
CA ALA A 173 3.35 -20.19 5.16
C ALA A 173 4.06 -18.81 5.18
N GLU A 174 5.15 -18.64 4.45
CA GLU A 174 5.85 -17.36 4.33
C GLU A 174 5.37 -16.54 3.12
N PRO A 175 5.32 -15.20 3.23
CA PRO A 175 5.16 -14.34 2.06
C PRO A 175 6.33 -14.47 1.10
N PHE A 176 6.04 -14.43 -0.20
CA PHE A 176 7.01 -14.43 -1.29
C PHE A 176 7.32 -12.99 -1.73
N THR A 177 8.58 -12.76 -2.08
CA THR A 177 9.00 -11.56 -2.80
C THR A 177 8.50 -11.66 -4.23
N PHE A 178 7.81 -10.64 -4.72
CA PHE A 178 7.34 -10.60 -6.10
C PHE A 178 7.72 -9.34 -6.85
N VAL A 179 7.80 -9.46 -8.16
CA VAL A 179 7.81 -8.34 -9.10
C VAL A 179 6.89 -8.64 -10.28
N ILE A 180 6.33 -7.59 -10.89
CA ILE A 180 5.72 -7.67 -12.21
C ILE A 180 6.74 -7.13 -13.19
N ASP A 181 7.28 -7.99 -14.05
CA ASP A 181 8.29 -7.56 -15.02
C ASP A 181 7.69 -6.69 -16.14
N GLN A 182 8.54 -6.17 -17.03
CA GLN A 182 8.10 -5.30 -18.14
C GLN A 182 7.18 -6.00 -19.15
N ALA A 183 7.16 -7.33 -19.16
CA ALA A 183 6.25 -8.12 -19.98
C ALA A 183 4.90 -8.38 -19.29
N GLY A 184 4.72 -7.87 -18.06
CA GLY A 184 3.52 -8.10 -17.25
C GLY A 184 3.48 -9.48 -16.61
N VAL A 185 4.62 -10.16 -16.48
CA VAL A 185 4.69 -11.49 -15.86
C VAL A 185 4.95 -11.34 -14.36
N LEU A 186 4.14 -12.01 -13.55
CA LEU A 186 4.39 -12.17 -12.12
C LEU A 186 5.62 -13.07 -11.93
N ARG A 187 6.68 -12.54 -11.32
CA ARG A 187 7.86 -13.32 -10.92
C ARG A 187 7.88 -13.47 -9.42
N LEU A 188 8.16 -14.68 -8.95
CA LEU A 188 8.15 -15.04 -7.54
C LEU A 188 9.53 -15.55 -7.10
N ALA A 189 9.97 -15.09 -5.94
CA ALA A 189 11.16 -15.57 -5.25
C ALA A 189 10.82 -15.84 -3.77
N PRO A 190 11.58 -16.70 -3.08
CA PRO A 190 11.42 -16.92 -1.64
C PRO A 190 11.50 -15.61 -0.84
N ARG A 191 10.92 -15.61 0.36
CA ARG A 191 10.95 -14.46 1.26
C ARG A 191 12.37 -13.91 1.46
N ARG A 192 12.48 -12.59 1.63
CA ARG A 192 13.74 -11.86 1.85
C ARG A 192 14.70 -11.92 0.65
N SER A 193 14.22 -12.34 -0.52
CA SER A 193 14.96 -12.14 -1.75
C SER A 193 14.97 -10.66 -2.11
N GLU A 194 16.04 -10.18 -2.73
CA GLU A 194 16.07 -8.81 -3.22
C GLU A 194 15.15 -8.64 -4.43
N HIS A 195 14.24 -7.66 -4.42
CA HIS A 195 13.35 -7.39 -5.57
C HIS A 195 14.14 -7.17 -6.86
N VAL A 196 15.32 -6.55 -6.77
CA VAL A 196 16.19 -6.30 -7.95
C VAL A 196 16.78 -7.58 -8.52
N VAL A 197 17.04 -8.57 -7.68
CA VAL A 197 17.46 -9.91 -8.12
C VAL A 197 16.27 -10.64 -8.74
N CYS A 198 15.10 -10.60 -8.08
CA CYS A 198 13.86 -11.17 -8.60
C CYS A 198 13.50 -10.62 -10.00
N ALA A 199 13.76 -9.34 -10.25
CA ALA A 199 13.54 -8.65 -11.52
C ALA A 199 14.66 -8.83 -12.55
N GLY A 200 15.77 -9.50 -12.22
CA GLY A 200 16.93 -9.58 -13.12
C GLY A 200 17.64 -8.23 -13.35
N GLY A 201 17.48 -7.27 -12.45
CA GLY A 201 18.08 -5.93 -12.55
C GLY A 201 17.32 -4.94 -13.44
N GLU A 202 16.18 -5.34 -14.00
CA GLU A 202 15.37 -4.53 -14.90
C GLU A 202 14.37 -3.63 -14.18
N ALA A 203 13.80 -2.64 -14.87
CA ALA A 203 12.65 -1.90 -14.37
C ALA A 203 11.41 -2.80 -14.29
N VAL A 204 10.49 -2.50 -13.36
CA VAL A 204 9.31 -3.33 -13.07
C VAL A 204 8.02 -2.52 -13.22
N LEU A 205 6.88 -3.19 -13.38
CA LEU A 205 5.54 -2.57 -13.33
C LEU A 205 4.92 -2.60 -11.92
N GLY A 206 5.50 -3.40 -11.02
CA GLY A 206 5.12 -3.50 -9.61
C GLY A 206 6.12 -4.38 -8.86
N ALA A 207 6.22 -4.21 -7.55
CA ALA A 207 7.10 -5.00 -6.68
C ALA A 207 6.58 -4.97 -5.24
N GLY A 208 6.79 -6.04 -4.49
CA GLY A 208 6.42 -6.11 -3.09
C GLY A 208 6.42 -7.53 -2.56
N GLU A 209 5.52 -7.82 -1.61
CA GLU A 209 5.39 -9.11 -0.96
C GLU A 209 3.97 -9.67 -1.16
N ILE A 210 3.86 -10.98 -1.34
CA ILE A 210 2.59 -11.67 -1.59
C ILE A 210 2.54 -13.04 -0.90
N SER A 211 1.44 -13.35 -0.21
CA SER A 211 1.19 -14.71 0.31
C SER A 211 0.13 -15.43 -0.52
N PHE A 212 0.12 -16.76 -0.43
CA PHE A 212 -0.85 -17.59 -1.13
C PHE A 212 -1.52 -18.56 -0.17
N ARG A 213 -2.81 -18.79 -0.37
CA ARG A 213 -3.57 -19.81 0.35
C ARG A 213 -4.56 -20.48 -0.57
N GLU A 214 -4.91 -21.71 -0.25
CA GLU A 214 -5.95 -22.44 -0.98
C GLU A 214 -7.31 -22.25 -0.30
N GLU A 215 -8.32 -21.83 -1.06
CA GLU A 215 -9.70 -21.71 -0.62
C GLU A 215 -10.61 -22.44 -1.60
N SER A 216 -11.32 -23.46 -1.13
CA SER A 216 -12.31 -24.21 -1.94
C SER A 216 -11.74 -24.72 -3.27
N GLY A 217 -10.49 -25.21 -3.27
CA GLY A 217 -9.81 -25.74 -4.46
C GLY A 217 -9.31 -24.67 -5.44
N ARG A 218 -9.26 -23.41 -5.03
CA ARG A 218 -8.68 -22.30 -5.80
C ARG A 218 -7.58 -21.63 -5.00
N TRP A 219 -6.54 -21.18 -5.69
CA TRP A 219 -5.49 -20.38 -5.07
C TRP A 219 -5.89 -18.92 -5.00
N VAL A 220 -5.70 -18.34 -3.82
CA VAL A 220 -6.01 -16.95 -3.50
C VAL A 220 -4.73 -16.25 -3.06
N ALA A 221 -4.46 -15.08 -3.64
CA ALA A 221 -3.46 -14.15 -3.14
C ALA A 221 -3.97 -13.59 -1.81
N GLY A 222 -3.25 -13.90 -0.73
CA GLY A 222 -3.71 -13.64 0.61
C GLY A 222 -3.47 -12.21 1.06
N GLU A 223 -2.25 -11.96 1.53
CA GLU A 223 -1.73 -10.63 1.76
C GLU A 223 -0.97 -10.19 0.52
N VAL A 224 -1.15 -8.93 0.12
CA VAL A 224 -0.41 -8.33 -0.99
C VAL A 224 0.00 -6.92 -0.59
N SER A 225 1.29 -6.62 -0.65
CA SER A 225 1.84 -5.28 -0.44
C SER A 225 2.61 -4.80 -1.65
N ASN A 226 2.75 -3.48 -1.80
CA ASN A 226 3.69 -2.85 -2.74
C ASN A 226 5.00 -2.47 -2.05
N GLN A 227 5.33 -3.11 -0.92
CA GLN A 227 6.48 -2.77 -0.09
C GLN A 227 7.80 -3.22 -0.74
N SER A 228 8.36 -2.36 -1.58
CA SER A 228 9.72 -2.51 -2.11
C SER A 228 10.47 -1.20 -1.93
N THR A 229 11.46 -1.17 -1.03
CA THR A 229 12.30 0.03 -0.83
C THR A 229 13.31 0.24 -1.97
N GLY A 230 13.53 -0.80 -2.80
CA GLY A 230 14.40 -0.74 -3.96
C GLY A 230 13.74 -0.18 -5.22
N TYR A 231 12.43 -0.40 -5.41
CA TYR A 231 11.67 0.10 -6.58
C TYR A 231 10.64 1.17 -6.23
N CYS A 232 10.16 1.18 -4.99
CA CYS A 232 9.17 2.12 -4.46
C CYS A 232 7.93 2.29 -5.35
N PRO A 233 7.25 1.22 -5.79
CA PRO A 233 6.14 1.34 -6.73
C PRO A 233 4.95 2.10 -6.12
N ASP A 234 4.29 2.95 -6.92
CA ASP A 234 3.09 3.67 -6.50
C ASP A 234 1.87 2.73 -6.38
N VAL A 235 0.83 3.18 -5.69
CA VAL A 235 -0.43 2.45 -5.51
C VAL A 235 -1.10 2.13 -6.85
N SER A 236 -0.85 2.95 -7.88
CA SER A 236 -1.31 2.69 -9.24
C SER A 236 -0.74 1.41 -9.88
N SER A 237 0.37 0.87 -9.32
CA SER A 237 0.96 -0.41 -9.74
C SER A 237 0.02 -1.60 -9.51
N TRP A 238 -1.02 -1.43 -8.68
CA TRP A 238 -2.06 -2.45 -8.47
C TRP A 238 -2.66 -2.95 -9.79
N SER A 239 -2.81 -2.07 -10.79
CA SER A 239 -3.33 -2.45 -12.12
C SER A 239 -2.49 -3.56 -12.79
N ALA A 240 -1.16 -3.47 -12.71
CA ALA A 240 -0.27 -4.49 -13.27
C ALA A 240 -0.29 -5.79 -12.45
N VAL A 241 -0.44 -5.68 -11.13
CA VAL A 241 -0.59 -6.84 -10.24
C VAL A 241 -1.89 -7.59 -10.54
N VAL A 242 -3.00 -6.88 -10.74
CA VAL A 242 -4.30 -7.42 -11.15
C VAL A 242 -4.16 -8.24 -12.43
N GLU A 243 -3.60 -7.65 -13.49
CA GLU A 243 -3.44 -8.34 -14.78
C GLU A 243 -2.54 -9.57 -14.68
N ALA A 244 -1.50 -9.52 -13.86
CA ALA A 244 -0.58 -10.63 -13.68
C ALA A 244 -1.19 -11.78 -12.86
N LEU A 245 -1.95 -11.47 -11.80
CA LEU A 245 -2.68 -12.46 -11.00
C LEU A 245 -3.80 -13.13 -11.81
N ASP A 246 -4.57 -12.33 -12.57
CA ASP A 246 -5.64 -12.84 -13.44
C ASP A 246 -5.05 -13.78 -14.52
N ARG A 247 -3.90 -13.43 -15.09
CA ARG A 247 -3.17 -14.28 -16.06
C ARG A 247 -2.62 -15.57 -15.43
N ALA A 248 -2.18 -15.50 -14.18
CA ALA A 248 -1.72 -16.67 -13.41
C ALA A 248 -2.87 -17.52 -12.86
N GLY A 249 -4.14 -17.10 -13.04
CA GLY A 249 -5.31 -17.83 -12.53
C GLY A 249 -5.44 -17.80 -11.01
N ILE A 250 -4.87 -16.79 -10.36
CA ILE A 250 -4.88 -16.62 -8.91
C ILE A 250 -5.99 -15.65 -8.56
N VAL A 251 -6.86 -16.03 -7.62
CA VAL A 251 -7.90 -15.12 -7.12
C VAL A 251 -7.23 -14.01 -6.33
N ARG A 252 -7.53 -12.76 -6.66
CA ARG A 252 -6.91 -11.57 -6.07
C ARG A 252 -7.88 -10.82 -5.13
N PRO A 253 -7.36 -10.08 -4.14
CA PRO A 253 -8.16 -9.09 -3.41
C PRO A 253 -8.59 -7.93 -4.33
N SER A 254 -9.35 -6.97 -3.79
CA SER A 254 -9.77 -5.77 -4.54
C SER A 254 -8.65 -4.73 -4.71
N GLY A 255 -7.67 -4.74 -3.82
CA GLY A 255 -6.56 -3.79 -3.72
C GLY A 255 -5.35 -4.43 -3.03
N PHE A 256 -4.27 -3.66 -2.85
CA PHE A 256 -3.25 -4.04 -1.89
C PHE A 256 -3.89 -4.19 -0.51
N THR A 257 -3.60 -5.29 0.18
CA THR A 257 -4.05 -5.47 1.57
C THR A 257 -3.20 -4.63 2.52
N HIS A 258 -1.96 -4.35 2.13
CA HIS A 258 -1.02 -3.48 2.83
C HIS A 258 -0.39 -2.51 1.83
N GLU A 259 -1.01 -1.34 1.69
CA GLU A 259 -0.54 -0.28 0.80
C GLU A 259 0.56 0.56 1.45
N VAL A 260 1.57 0.94 0.66
CA VAL A 260 2.70 1.77 1.06
C VAL A 260 2.86 2.90 0.06
N VAL A 261 2.73 4.15 0.50
CA VAL A 261 2.87 5.32 -0.36
C VAL A 261 4.27 5.89 -0.22
N PHE A 262 5.15 5.60 -1.17
CA PHE A 262 6.52 6.12 -1.18
C PHE A 262 6.60 7.51 -1.80
N ARG A 263 7.29 8.45 -1.14
CA ARG A 263 7.58 9.79 -1.68
C ARG A 263 9.02 10.19 -1.39
N ARG A 264 9.65 10.91 -2.32
CA ARG A 264 10.95 11.53 -2.09
C ARG A 264 10.75 12.99 -1.71
N CYS A 265 11.30 13.42 -0.59
CA CYS A 265 11.24 14.83 -0.21
C CYS A 265 12.06 15.67 -1.19
N LEU A 266 11.50 16.76 -1.70
CA LEU A 266 12.23 17.65 -2.62
C LEU A 266 13.28 18.51 -1.91
N SER A 267 13.14 18.72 -0.60
CA SER A 267 14.08 19.50 0.22
C SER A 267 15.28 18.65 0.66
N CYS A 268 15.06 17.59 1.46
CA CYS A 268 16.14 16.79 2.03
C CYS A 268 16.48 15.52 1.25
N GLN A 269 15.78 15.24 0.15
CA GLN A 269 15.97 14.08 -0.75
C GLN A 269 15.76 12.70 -0.09
N GLN A 270 15.31 12.65 1.17
CA GLN A 270 15.02 11.42 1.87
C GLN A 270 13.77 10.73 1.30
N LEU A 271 13.84 9.40 1.26
CA LEU A 271 12.69 8.56 0.96
C LEU A 271 11.79 8.47 2.19
N ASN A 272 10.50 8.72 1.98
CA ASN A 272 9.47 8.72 3.00
C ASN A 272 8.39 7.70 2.64
N ILE A 273 7.74 7.20 3.69
CA ILE A 273 6.48 6.47 3.59
C ILE A 273 5.40 7.40 4.16
N VAL A 274 4.45 7.81 3.33
CA VAL A 274 3.29 8.58 3.74
C VAL A 274 2.36 7.66 4.52
N ARG A 275 1.92 8.11 5.70
CA ARG A 275 0.96 7.42 6.56
C ARG A 275 -0.29 8.28 6.67
N GLU A 276 -1.46 7.64 6.65
CA GLU A 276 -2.74 8.31 6.88
C GLU A 276 -2.98 9.55 5.99
N GLU A 277 -2.50 9.49 4.74
CA GLU A 277 -2.57 10.59 3.76
C GLU A 277 -1.85 11.89 4.19
N ASP A 278 -0.96 11.83 5.17
CA ASP A 278 -0.16 12.97 5.61
C ASP A 278 1.11 13.13 4.77
N PHE A 279 1.07 14.06 3.82
CA PHE A 279 2.16 14.34 2.88
C PHE A 279 3.18 15.31 3.49
N VAL A 280 3.81 14.91 4.58
CA VAL A 280 4.87 15.66 5.27
C VAL A 280 6.11 14.79 5.44
N CYS A 281 7.28 15.38 5.20
CA CYS A 281 8.55 14.67 5.32
C CYS A 281 8.92 14.49 6.79
N VAL A 282 9.07 13.24 7.26
CA VAL A 282 9.39 12.93 8.66
C VAL A 282 10.79 13.38 9.11
N PHE A 283 11.62 13.84 8.17
CA PHE A 283 13.00 14.25 8.44
C PHE A 283 13.20 15.76 8.52
N CYS A 284 12.33 16.56 7.87
CA CYS A 284 12.51 18.01 7.76
C CYS A 284 11.20 18.79 7.68
N ASP A 285 10.05 18.14 7.86
CA ASP A 285 8.70 18.71 7.94
C ASP A 285 8.21 19.47 6.70
N GLU A 286 8.99 19.45 5.63
CA GLU A 286 8.61 19.96 4.32
C GLU A 286 7.52 19.09 3.67
N ALA A 287 6.62 19.75 2.93
CA ALA A 287 5.56 19.09 2.21
C ALA A 287 6.10 18.10 1.17
N LEU A 288 5.55 16.88 1.18
CA LEU A 288 5.85 15.85 0.19
C LEU A 288 4.96 16.01 -1.05
N PRO A 289 5.47 15.66 -2.24
CA PRO A 289 4.65 15.63 -3.44
C PRO A 289 3.47 14.65 -3.32
N ARG A 290 2.29 15.06 -3.79
CA ARG A 290 1.11 14.19 -3.86
C ARG A 290 1.28 13.11 -4.91
N GLU A 291 1.90 13.45 -6.03
CA GLU A 291 2.25 12.51 -7.09
C GLU A 291 3.54 11.77 -6.78
N TRP A 292 3.65 10.56 -7.32
CA TRP A 292 4.84 9.75 -7.16
C TRP A 292 6.06 10.38 -7.85
N ASN A 293 7.19 10.44 -7.14
CA ASN A 293 8.40 11.15 -7.60
C ASN A 293 9.73 10.44 -7.29
N VAL A 294 9.71 9.14 -6.97
CA VAL A 294 10.85 8.49 -6.32
C VAL A 294 12.01 8.19 -7.28
N ASP A 295 11.71 7.80 -8.53
CA ASP A 295 12.72 7.49 -9.55
C ASP A 295 13.19 8.69 -10.39
N GLN A 296 12.56 9.85 -10.18
CA GLN A 296 13.00 11.08 -10.83
C GLN A 296 14.33 11.49 -10.21
N PRO A 297 15.35 11.83 -11.02
CA PRO A 297 16.58 12.38 -10.49
C PRO A 297 16.26 13.65 -9.68
N GLY A 298 16.78 13.73 -8.46
CA GLY A 298 16.68 14.94 -7.62
C GLY A 298 17.18 16.14 -8.44
N ARG A 299 16.41 17.22 -8.42
CA ARG A 299 16.68 18.43 -9.20
C ARG A 299 17.94 19.15 -8.73
#